data_AF-A0A2G3E2D7-F1
#
_entry.id   AF-A0A2G3E2D7-F1
#
_cell.length_a   1.000
_cell.length_b   1.000
_cell.length_c   1.000
_cell.angle_alpha   90.00
_cell.angle_beta   90.00
_cell.angle_gamma   90.00
#
_symmetry.space_group_name_H-M   'P 1'
#
loop_
_entity.id
_entity.type
_entity.pdbx_description
1 polymer ?
#
loop_
_entity_poly.entity_id
_entity_poly.type
_entity_poly.pdbx_seq_one_letter_code
_entity_poly.pdbx_strand_id
1 'polypeptide(L)'
;MEFSRIGTRTIRCIITEEEIANLGYSLDEILSNADKTQDFMNEIFDIAEREMGIQFDVGMKTVRADFLPNHTISLTFTVGDRKQAVTELFEQLVRKIENADFLSSTEEKTDSTKGDLSEIKLMMFTCDSFDRLAMVARTIQQNYPEVDETSALYKFNGYYYIKVDTGDLSEEGYDNLYYIGDELTDHIVLLEGEVVYRMEHGEVVLADHAISALAQL
;
A
#
# COMPACT_ATOMS: atom_id res chain seq x y z
N MET A 1 -3.67 -2.11 17.60
CA MET A 1 -4.05 -2.34 16.21
C MET A 1 -4.90 -1.15 15.83
N GLU A 2 -4.68 -0.59 14.66
CA GLU A 2 -5.37 0.62 14.23
C GLU A 2 -5.96 0.45 12.84
N PHE A 3 -7.27 0.69 12.71
CA PHE A 3 -7.96 0.73 11.43
C PHE A 3 -8.16 2.17 10.97
N SER A 4 -7.85 2.43 9.71
CA SER A 4 -8.14 3.69 9.03
C SER A 4 -8.90 3.41 7.74
N ARG A 5 -10.02 4.11 7.54
CA ARG A 5 -10.74 4.09 6.26
C ARG A 5 -10.05 5.05 5.29
N ILE A 6 -9.48 4.52 4.22
CA ILE A 6 -8.73 5.32 3.23
C ILE A 6 -9.51 5.53 1.92
N GLY A 7 -10.55 4.72 1.67
CA GLY A 7 -11.49 4.91 0.57
C GLY A 7 -12.89 4.40 0.92
N THR A 8 -13.80 4.39 -0.05
CA THR A 8 -15.18 3.94 0.21
C THR A 8 -15.20 2.45 0.55
N ARG A 9 -14.37 1.66 -0.14
CA ARG A 9 -14.24 0.20 -0.03
C ARG A 9 -12.82 -0.25 0.30
N THR A 10 -11.95 0.70 0.65
CA THR A 10 -10.54 0.45 0.97
C THR A 10 -10.24 0.83 2.42
N ILE A 11 -9.71 -0.13 3.18
CA ILE A 11 -9.38 0.02 4.59
C ILE A 11 -7.95 -0.41 4.81
N ARG A 12 -7.24 0.35 5.65
CA ARG A 12 -5.90 0.02 6.10
C ARG A 12 -5.95 -0.39 7.57
N CYS A 13 -5.26 -1.48 7.90
CA CYS A 13 -4.96 -1.90 9.26
C CYS A 13 -3.45 -1.83 9.47
N ILE A 14 -3.03 -1.22 10.58
CA ILE A 14 -1.65 -1.23 11.04
C ILE A 14 -1.62 -2.05 12.34
N ILE A 15 -0.79 -3.09 12.35
CA ILE A 15 -0.69 -4.04 13.47
C ILE A 15 0.78 -4.32 13.81
N THR A 16 1.12 -4.25 15.09
CA THR A 16 2.48 -4.53 15.57
C THR A 16 2.69 -6.01 15.86
N GLU A 17 3.95 -6.46 15.95
CA GLU A 17 4.27 -7.84 16.32
C GLU A 17 3.69 -8.25 17.69
N GLU A 18 3.73 -7.36 18.68
CA GLU A 18 3.13 -7.61 20.00
C GLU A 18 1.61 -7.84 19.91
N GLU A 19 0.94 -7.13 19.02
CA GLU A 19 -0.50 -7.26 18.80
C GLU A 19 -0.86 -8.56 18.08
N ILE A 20 -0.03 -8.98 17.12
CA ILE A 20 -0.14 -10.31 16.48
C ILE A 20 0.00 -11.42 17.53
N ALA A 21 0.99 -11.30 18.43
CA ALA A 21 1.18 -12.23 19.53
C ALA A 21 -0.01 -12.27 20.50
N ASN A 22 -0.63 -11.12 20.78
CA ASN A 22 -1.83 -11.03 21.61
C ASN A 22 -3.06 -11.69 20.98
N LEU A 23 -3.11 -11.78 19.65
CA LEU A 23 -4.12 -12.57 18.90
C LEU A 23 -3.79 -14.07 18.85
N GLY A 24 -2.63 -14.49 19.37
CA GLY A 24 -2.24 -15.89 19.45
C GLY A 24 -1.53 -16.42 18.19
N TYR A 25 -1.01 -15.53 17.35
CA TYR A 25 -0.19 -15.90 16.19
C TYR A 25 1.25 -15.43 16.38
N SER A 26 2.18 -16.06 15.69
CA SER A 26 3.54 -15.51 15.50
C SER A 26 3.73 -15.04 14.06
N LEU A 27 4.61 -14.04 13.90
CA LEU A 27 4.95 -13.51 12.58
C LEU A 27 5.50 -14.61 11.65
N ASP A 28 6.40 -15.45 12.17
CA ASP A 28 6.99 -16.56 11.42
C ASP A 28 5.93 -17.59 10.95
N GLU A 29 4.93 -17.89 11.78
CA GLU A 29 3.85 -18.82 11.42
C GLU A 29 2.95 -18.25 10.32
N ILE A 30 2.57 -16.97 10.44
CA ILE A 30 1.76 -16.28 9.42
C ILE A 30 2.52 -16.20 8.09
N LEU A 31 3.84 -16.04 8.13
CA LEU A 31 4.67 -15.94 6.93
C LEU A 31 4.95 -17.29 6.27
N SER A 32 5.06 -18.36 7.07
CA SER A 32 5.51 -19.66 6.57
C SER A 32 4.37 -20.62 6.24
N ASN A 33 3.14 -20.32 6.69
CA ASN A 33 2.02 -21.23 6.58
C ASN A 33 0.75 -20.53 6.10
N ALA A 34 0.36 -20.81 4.85
CA ALA A 34 -0.81 -20.22 4.20
C ALA A 34 -2.13 -20.45 4.96
N ASP A 35 -2.32 -21.60 5.62
CA ASP A 35 -3.52 -21.87 6.41
C ASP A 35 -3.57 -20.94 7.64
N LYS A 36 -2.41 -20.73 8.29
CA LYS A 36 -2.28 -19.80 9.42
C LYS A 36 -2.42 -18.35 8.99
N THR A 37 -1.86 -17.99 7.84
CA THR A 37 -2.12 -16.68 7.23
C THR A 37 -3.62 -16.47 7.08
N GLN A 38 -4.33 -17.45 6.51
CA GLN A 38 -5.76 -17.34 6.26
C GLN A 38 -6.58 -17.18 7.55
N ASP A 39 -6.28 -17.96 8.58
CA ASP A 39 -6.94 -17.85 9.90
C ASP A 39 -6.74 -16.44 10.48
N PHE A 40 -5.49 -15.96 10.48
CA PHE A 40 -5.15 -14.61 10.93
C PHE A 40 -5.91 -13.53 10.14
N MET A 41 -5.96 -13.65 8.80
CA MET A 41 -6.68 -12.68 7.97
C MET A 41 -8.17 -12.64 8.29
N ASN A 42 -8.81 -13.80 8.46
CA ASN A 42 -10.22 -13.88 8.82
C ASN A 42 -10.51 -13.17 10.15
N GLU A 43 -9.63 -13.35 11.13
CA GLU A 43 -9.76 -12.71 12.44
C GLU A 43 -9.60 -11.17 12.35
N ILE A 44 -8.63 -10.68 11.58
CA ILE A 44 -8.47 -9.23 11.34
C ILE A 44 -9.72 -8.66 10.67
N PHE A 45 -10.33 -9.38 9.72
CA PHE A 45 -11.58 -8.95 9.11
C PHE A 45 -12.74 -8.88 10.11
N ASP A 46 -12.91 -9.89 10.95
CA ASP A 46 -13.97 -9.91 11.98
C ASP A 46 -13.81 -8.78 12.99
N ILE A 47 -12.58 -8.35 13.29
CA ILE A 47 -12.34 -7.18 14.14
C ILE A 47 -12.70 -5.89 13.38
N ALA A 48 -12.25 -5.76 12.13
CA ALA A 48 -12.55 -4.59 11.29
C ALA A 48 -14.05 -4.36 11.11
N GLU A 49 -14.84 -5.42 10.88
CA GLU A 49 -16.31 -5.32 10.74
C GLU A 49 -16.97 -4.79 12.02
N ARG A 50 -16.51 -5.27 13.18
CA ARG A 50 -17.03 -4.86 14.49
C ARG A 50 -16.66 -3.43 14.85
N GLU A 51 -15.43 -3.01 14.59
CA GLU A 51 -14.94 -1.68 14.94
C GLU A 51 -15.42 -0.59 13.98
N MET A 52 -15.48 -0.89 12.67
CA MET A 52 -15.85 0.09 11.65
C MET A 52 -17.36 0.09 11.32
N GLY A 53 -18.10 -0.94 11.75
CA GLY A 53 -19.53 -1.08 11.43
C GLY A 53 -19.80 -1.30 9.94
N ILE A 54 -18.81 -1.79 9.21
CA ILE A 54 -18.87 -2.08 7.77
C ILE A 54 -19.13 -3.58 7.63
N GLN A 55 -20.16 -3.97 6.89
CA GLN A 55 -20.33 -5.36 6.46
C GLN A 55 -19.49 -5.57 5.21
N PHE A 56 -18.44 -6.37 5.30
CA PHE A 56 -17.84 -6.90 4.09
C PHE A 56 -18.75 -8.03 3.62
N ASP A 57 -19.57 -7.76 2.61
CA ASP A 57 -20.29 -8.83 1.91
C ASP A 57 -19.28 -9.93 1.54
N VAL A 58 -19.76 -11.17 1.43
CA VAL A 58 -18.98 -12.42 1.20
C VAL A 58 -18.29 -12.44 -0.19
N GLY A 59 -18.06 -11.27 -0.79
CA GLY A 59 -17.21 -11.00 -1.94
C GLY A 59 -15.75 -10.80 -1.56
N MET A 60 -14.89 -11.06 -2.53
CA MET A 60 -13.45 -11.19 -2.37
C MET A 60 -12.76 -9.91 -1.87
N LYS A 61 -11.79 -10.10 -0.99
CA LYS A 61 -10.98 -9.03 -0.40
C LYS A 61 -9.58 -9.13 -1.00
N THR A 62 -9.17 -8.23 -1.89
CA THR A 62 -7.73 -8.15 -2.23
C THR A 62 -7.01 -7.61 -1.01
N VAL A 63 -5.90 -8.26 -0.65
CA VAL A 63 -5.11 -7.89 0.52
C VAL A 63 -3.70 -7.59 0.03
N ARG A 64 -3.21 -6.39 0.35
CA ARG A 64 -1.80 -6.05 0.24
C ARG A 64 -1.21 -5.93 1.64
N ALA A 65 -0.02 -6.48 1.81
CA ALA A 65 0.72 -6.38 3.06
C ALA A 65 2.06 -5.70 2.82
N ASP A 66 2.35 -4.68 3.62
CA ASP A 66 3.63 -4.00 3.70
C ASP A 66 4.27 -4.27 5.07
N PHE A 67 5.55 -4.64 5.06
CA PHE A 67 6.33 -4.86 6.28
C PHE A 67 7.16 -3.62 6.58
N LEU A 68 6.86 -2.98 7.71
CA LEU A 68 7.62 -1.84 8.17
C LEU A 68 8.87 -2.31 8.94
N PRO A 69 9.94 -1.49 9.00
CA PRO A 69 11.21 -1.83 9.65
C PRO A 69 11.12 -2.21 11.14
N ASN A 70 10.05 -1.80 11.83
CA ASN A 70 9.83 -2.05 13.25
C ASN A 70 8.94 -3.29 13.51
N HIS A 71 8.97 -4.27 12.61
CA HIS A 71 8.12 -5.48 12.66
C HIS A 71 6.61 -5.19 12.71
N THR A 72 6.20 -4.01 12.24
CA THR A 72 4.79 -3.67 12.06
C THR A 72 4.35 -4.10 10.68
N ILE A 73 3.13 -4.65 10.57
CA ILE A 73 2.50 -5.00 9.30
C ILE A 73 1.44 -3.95 8.99
N SER A 74 1.47 -3.38 7.80
CA SER A 74 0.33 -2.67 7.24
C SER A 74 -0.41 -3.56 6.26
N LEU A 75 -1.68 -3.82 6.55
CA LEU A 75 -2.58 -4.56 5.69
C LEU A 75 -3.55 -3.57 5.04
N THR A 76 -3.58 -3.53 3.71
CA THR A 76 -4.57 -2.79 2.95
C THR A 76 -5.56 -3.76 2.32
N PHE A 77 -6.83 -3.57 2.61
CA PHE A 77 -7.93 -4.39 2.14
C PHE A 77 -8.78 -3.60 1.18
N THR A 78 -9.11 -4.22 0.06
CA THR A 78 -10.07 -3.65 -0.88
C THR A 78 -11.16 -4.66 -1.20
N VAL A 79 -12.42 -4.23 -1.06
CA VAL A 79 -13.58 -5.12 -1.16
C VAL A 79 -14.11 -5.10 -2.58
N GLY A 80 -13.92 -6.17 -3.37
CA GLY A 80 -14.28 -6.22 -4.80
C GLY A 80 -14.82 -7.57 -5.29
N ASP A 81 -15.28 -7.64 -6.54
CA ASP A 81 -16.00 -8.80 -7.13
C ASP A 81 -15.11 -9.88 -7.78
N ARG A 82 -13.77 -9.82 -7.68
CA ARG A 82 -12.90 -10.77 -8.39
C ARG A 82 -12.70 -12.09 -7.60
N LYS A 83 -11.96 -13.06 -8.15
CA LYS A 83 -11.57 -14.34 -7.50
C LYS A 83 -10.05 -14.46 -7.53
N GLN A 84 -9.44 -14.87 -6.39
CA GLN A 84 -8.00 -14.99 -6.06
C GLN A 84 -7.44 -13.76 -5.30
N ALA A 85 -7.17 -13.91 -4.00
CA ALA A 85 -6.56 -12.85 -3.17
C ALA A 85 -5.60 -13.40 -2.09
N VAL A 86 -5.89 -14.57 -1.51
CA VAL A 86 -5.05 -15.16 -0.45
C VAL A 86 -3.73 -15.70 -1.00
N THR A 87 -3.75 -16.36 -2.16
CA THR A 87 -2.54 -16.89 -2.81
C THR A 87 -1.60 -15.77 -3.24
N GLU A 88 -2.16 -14.66 -3.76
CA GLU A 88 -1.38 -13.49 -4.16
C GLU A 88 -0.78 -12.75 -2.95
N LEU A 89 -1.52 -12.67 -1.84
CA LEU A 89 -0.98 -12.14 -0.58
C LEU A 89 0.23 -12.97 -0.13
N PHE A 90 0.11 -14.29 -0.05
CA PHE A 90 1.21 -15.17 0.37
C PHE A 90 2.45 -15.00 -0.52
N GLU A 91 2.28 -14.96 -1.84
CA GLU A 91 3.38 -14.71 -2.77
C GLU A 91 4.03 -13.32 -2.57
N GLN A 92 3.23 -12.29 -2.25
CA GLN A 92 3.75 -10.95 -1.94
C GLN A 92 4.55 -10.93 -0.62
N LEU A 93 4.07 -11.62 0.42
CA LEU A 93 4.76 -11.73 1.70
C LEU A 93 6.14 -12.38 1.53
N VAL A 94 6.20 -13.50 0.79
CA VAL A 94 7.45 -14.25 0.53
C VAL A 94 8.45 -13.41 -0.28
N ARG A 95 8.01 -12.76 -1.36
CA ARG A 95 8.89 -11.92 -2.21
C ARG A 95 9.50 -10.73 -1.47
N LYS A 96 8.76 -10.13 -0.53
CA LYS A 96 9.27 -8.98 0.25
C LYS A 96 10.35 -9.38 1.25
N ILE A 97 10.30 -10.61 1.77
CA ILE A 97 11.35 -11.17 2.63
C ILE A 97 12.61 -11.51 1.83
N GLU A 98 12.45 -12.06 0.62
CA GLU A 98 13.60 -12.36 -0.26
C GLU A 98 14.36 -11.09 -0.68
N ASN A 99 13.67 -9.96 -0.79
CA ASN A 99 14.26 -8.65 -1.08
C ASN A 99 14.65 -7.85 0.18
N ALA A 100 14.56 -8.44 1.37
CA ALA A 100 14.81 -7.78 2.65
C ALA A 100 16.29 -7.54 2.99
N ASP A 101 17.15 -7.35 1.98
CA ASP A 101 18.48 -6.70 2.13
C ASP A 101 18.36 -5.24 2.63
N PHE A 102 17.14 -4.74 2.79
CA PHE A 102 16.83 -3.43 3.37
C PHE A 102 16.85 -3.40 4.91
N LEU A 103 16.91 -4.56 5.59
CA LEU A 103 16.83 -4.65 7.05
C LEU A 103 18.16 -4.37 7.77
N SER A 104 19.25 -4.16 7.04
CA SER A 104 20.54 -3.82 7.64
C SER A 104 20.86 -2.33 7.50
N SER A 105 20.17 -1.45 8.22
CA SER A 105 20.83 -0.32 8.91
C SER A 105 19.89 0.54 9.75
N THR A 106 20.24 0.62 11.04
CA THR A 106 19.96 1.66 12.04
C THR A 106 18.57 1.70 12.67
N GLU A 107 18.48 1.14 13.88
CA GLU A 107 17.51 1.51 14.90
C GLU A 107 17.62 3.02 15.21
N GLU A 108 16.82 3.84 14.53
CA GLU A 108 16.49 5.16 15.07
C GLU A 108 15.13 5.07 15.76
N LYS A 109 15.15 5.27 17.08
CA LYS A 109 13.97 5.47 17.91
C LYS A 109 13.26 6.75 17.43
N THR A 110 12.26 6.62 16.58
CA THR A 110 11.28 7.69 16.40
C THR A 110 10.27 7.61 17.53
N ASP A 111 10.38 8.61 18.41
CA ASP A 111 9.48 8.83 19.52
C ASP A 111 8.04 9.01 19.00
N SER A 112 7.11 8.38 19.72
CA SER A 112 5.70 8.39 19.40
C SER A 112 5.13 9.79 19.66
N THR A 113 4.96 10.57 18.59
CA THR A 113 4.14 11.78 18.67
C THR A 113 2.78 11.44 18.08
N LYS A 114 1.77 11.32 18.97
CA LYS A 114 0.34 11.43 18.62
C LYS A 114 0.10 12.84 18.11
N GLY A 115 0.53 13.11 16.88
CA GLY A 115 0.22 14.30 16.11
C GLY A 115 -1.07 14.06 15.36
N ASP A 116 -1.92 15.07 15.32
CA ASP A 116 -3.14 15.13 14.52
C ASP A 116 -2.82 14.62 13.10
N LEU A 117 -3.36 13.45 12.72
CA LEU A 117 -3.20 12.82 11.40
C LEU A 117 -4.00 13.62 10.38
N SER A 118 -3.60 14.87 10.11
CA SER A 118 -4.06 15.58 8.93
C SER A 118 -3.66 14.72 7.73
N GLU A 119 -4.64 13.98 7.18
CA GLU A 119 -4.50 12.92 6.20
C GLU A 119 -3.71 13.37 4.97
N ILE A 120 -2.39 13.25 4.99
CA ILE A 120 -1.61 13.31 3.76
C ILE A 120 -1.90 12.01 3.01
N LYS A 121 -2.88 12.06 2.10
CA LYS A 121 -3.26 10.92 1.25
C LYS A 121 -2.31 10.87 0.06
N LEU A 122 -1.10 10.37 0.29
CA LEU A 122 -0.16 10.08 -0.79
C LEU A 122 -0.31 8.63 -1.24
N MET A 123 -0.23 8.43 -2.54
CA MET A 123 -0.13 7.10 -3.16
C MET A 123 1.10 7.09 -4.06
N MET A 124 1.88 6.01 -4.00
CA MET A 124 3.06 5.86 -4.84
C MET A 124 3.03 4.53 -5.59
N PHE A 125 2.94 4.62 -6.91
CA PHE A 125 2.89 3.49 -7.82
C PHE A 125 4.29 3.04 -8.20
N THR A 126 4.57 1.74 -8.06
CA THR A 126 5.90 1.17 -8.29
C THR A 126 5.90 0.25 -9.51
N CYS A 127 6.85 0.46 -10.42
CA CYS A 127 7.08 -0.45 -11.54
C CYS A 127 8.57 -0.79 -11.69
N ASP A 128 8.85 -2.03 -12.07
CA ASP A 128 10.18 -2.50 -12.49
C ASP A 128 10.58 -2.01 -13.90
N SER A 129 9.59 -1.67 -14.72
CA SER A 129 9.76 -1.26 -16.11
C SER A 129 9.14 0.10 -16.40
N PHE A 130 9.89 0.91 -17.14
CA PHE A 130 9.47 2.22 -17.60
C PHE A 130 8.27 2.16 -18.57
N ASP A 131 8.16 1.10 -19.37
CA ASP A 131 7.01 0.93 -20.29
C ASP A 131 5.70 0.69 -19.54
N ARG A 132 5.74 -0.09 -18.45
CA ARG A 132 4.58 -0.30 -17.58
C ARG A 132 4.22 0.99 -16.86
N LEU A 133 5.22 1.73 -16.40
CA LEU A 133 5.01 3.01 -15.74
C LEU A 133 4.36 4.04 -16.67
N ALA A 134 4.77 4.11 -17.93
CA ALA A 134 4.14 4.95 -18.95
C ALA A 134 2.68 4.53 -19.20
N MET A 135 2.40 3.23 -19.25
CA MET A 135 1.01 2.73 -19.37
C MET A 135 0.15 3.14 -18.17
N VAL A 136 0.66 3.02 -16.94
CA VAL A 136 -0.01 3.49 -15.73
C VAL A 136 -0.28 4.99 -15.82
N ALA A 137 0.72 5.78 -16.19
CA ALA A 137 0.59 7.22 -16.34
C ALA A 137 -0.46 7.61 -17.39
N ARG A 138 -0.52 6.94 -18.55
CA ARG A 138 -1.58 7.17 -19.55
C ARG A 138 -2.97 6.90 -18.98
N THR A 139 -3.14 5.80 -18.25
CA THR A 139 -4.44 5.45 -17.64
C THR A 139 -4.84 6.47 -16.59
N ILE A 140 -3.92 6.91 -15.72
CA ILE A 140 -4.21 7.94 -14.71
C ILE A 140 -4.52 9.28 -15.39
N GLN A 141 -3.73 9.71 -16.36
CA GLN A 141 -3.94 10.97 -17.09
C GLN A 141 -5.34 11.07 -17.73
N GLN A 142 -5.85 9.94 -18.23
CA GLN A 142 -7.17 9.88 -18.88
C GLN A 142 -8.34 9.97 -17.91
N ASN A 143 -8.19 9.43 -16.69
CA ASN A 143 -9.28 9.29 -15.74
C ASN A 143 -9.21 10.28 -14.57
N TYR A 144 -8.01 10.72 -14.20
CA TYR A 144 -7.70 11.58 -13.04
C TYR A 144 -6.62 12.62 -13.39
N PRO A 145 -6.80 13.46 -14.41
CA PRO A 145 -5.80 14.48 -14.79
C PRO A 145 -5.47 15.47 -13.67
N GLU A 146 -6.36 15.66 -12.70
CA GLU A 146 -6.20 16.56 -11.55
C GLU A 146 -5.04 16.15 -10.62
N VAL A 147 -4.65 14.87 -10.57
CA VAL A 147 -3.54 14.42 -9.70
C VAL A 147 -2.16 14.67 -10.31
N ASP A 148 -2.10 15.15 -11.56
CA ASP A 148 -0.84 15.38 -12.28
C ASP A 148 -0.04 16.57 -11.72
N GLU A 149 -0.72 17.60 -11.20
CA GLU A 149 -0.08 18.87 -10.78
C GLU A 149 1.05 18.65 -9.76
N THR A 150 0.85 17.72 -8.83
CA THR A 150 1.83 17.40 -7.78
C THR A 150 2.51 16.06 -8.00
N SER A 151 2.33 15.46 -9.18
CA SER A 151 2.88 14.15 -9.50
C SER A 151 4.38 14.22 -9.78
N ALA A 152 5.15 13.28 -9.26
CA ALA A 152 6.60 13.26 -9.42
C ALA A 152 7.12 11.84 -9.63
N LEU A 153 8.14 11.70 -10.48
CA LEU A 153 8.80 10.45 -10.81
C LEU A 153 10.13 10.34 -10.05
N TYR A 154 10.29 9.23 -9.34
CA TYR A 154 11.49 8.88 -8.61
C TYR A 154 12.07 7.56 -9.10
N LYS A 155 13.38 7.39 -8.88
CA LYS A 155 14.07 6.11 -9.04
C LYS A 155 14.76 5.75 -7.74
N PHE A 156 14.49 4.56 -7.24
CA PHE A 156 15.06 4.08 -5.99
C PHE A 156 15.21 2.55 -6.01
N ASN A 157 16.34 2.01 -5.55
CA ASN A 157 16.63 0.57 -5.51
C ASN A 157 16.31 -0.21 -6.81
N GLY A 158 16.52 0.42 -7.97
CA GLY A 158 16.25 -0.21 -9.28
C GLY A 158 14.80 -0.16 -9.76
N TYR A 159 13.88 0.40 -8.97
CA TYR A 159 12.47 0.59 -9.35
C TYR A 159 12.17 2.05 -9.69
N TYR A 160 11.09 2.25 -10.44
CA TYR A 160 10.52 3.55 -10.74
C TYR A 160 9.24 3.78 -9.94
N TYR A 161 9.06 5.00 -9.45
CA TYR A 161 7.96 5.37 -8.57
C TYR A 161 7.27 6.62 -9.08
N ILE A 162 5.96 6.57 -9.30
CA ILE A 162 5.14 7.78 -9.49
C ILE A 162 4.43 8.09 -8.17
N LYS A 163 4.76 9.23 -7.56
CA LYS A 163 4.01 9.81 -6.45
C LYS A 163 2.80 10.56 -7.00
N VAL A 164 1.64 10.40 -6.36
CA VAL A 164 0.45 11.23 -6.56
C VAL A 164 -0.10 11.71 -5.23
N ASP A 165 -0.59 12.94 -5.22
CA ASP A 165 -1.42 13.46 -4.11
C ASP A 165 -2.88 13.11 -4.38
N THR A 166 -3.53 12.51 -3.39
CA THR A 166 -4.93 12.08 -3.47
C THR A 166 -5.83 12.82 -2.47
N GLY A 167 -5.31 13.89 -1.83
CA GLY A 167 -6.06 14.68 -0.85
C GLY A 167 -7.33 15.32 -1.42
N ASP A 168 -7.30 15.71 -2.70
CA ASP A 168 -8.44 16.34 -3.40
C ASP A 168 -9.40 15.34 -4.05
N LEU A 169 -9.09 14.03 -4.01
CA LEU A 169 -9.97 13.01 -4.59
C LEU A 169 -11.15 12.71 -3.67
N SER A 170 -12.31 12.42 -4.28
CA SER A 170 -13.42 11.79 -3.56
C SER A 170 -13.02 10.37 -3.10
N GLU A 171 -13.71 9.82 -2.09
CA GLU A 171 -13.44 8.43 -1.67
C GLU A 171 -13.59 7.41 -2.81
N GLU A 172 -14.55 7.63 -3.73
CA GLU A 172 -14.73 6.81 -4.94
C GLU A 172 -13.58 7.01 -5.94
N GLY A 173 -13.10 8.24 -6.10
CA GLY A 173 -11.92 8.55 -6.90
C GLY A 173 -10.67 7.87 -6.38
N TYR A 174 -10.47 7.87 -5.06
CA TYR A 174 -9.39 7.15 -4.40
C TYR A 174 -9.45 5.65 -4.66
N ASP A 175 -10.62 5.03 -4.45
CA ASP A 175 -10.80 3.58 -4.68
C ASP A 175 -10.49 3.22 -6.13
N ASN A 176 -11.00 3.98 -7.09
CA ASN A 176 -10.74 3.74 -8.52
C ASN A 176 -9.27 3.92 -8.89
N LEU A 177 -8.60 4.93 -8.35
CA LEU A 177 -7.18 5.15 -8.56
C LEU A 177 -6.33 4.03 -7.93
N TYR A 178 -6.72 3.56 -6.73
CA TYR A 178 -6.13 2.38 -6.11
C TYR A 178 -6.30 1.14 -7.00
N TYR A 179 -7.50 0.87 -7.54
CA TYR A 179 -7.73 -0.27 -8.44
C TYR A 179 -6.87 -0.21 -9.71
N ILE A 180 -6.66 0.98 -10.29
CA ILE A 180 -5.75 1.17 -11.43
C ILE A 180 -4.32 0.78 -11.04
N GLY A 181 -3.85 1.27 -9.89
CA GLY A 181 -2.54 0.90 -9.36
C GLY A 181 -2.43 -0.61 -9.13
N ASP A 182 -3.45 -1.19 -8.52
CA ASP A 182 -3.48 -2.59 -8.11
C ASP A 182 -3.35 -3.53 -9.31
N GLU A 183 -3.99 -3.16 -10.43
CA GLU A 183 -4.01 -3.94 -11.67
C GLU A 183 -2.76 -3.74 -12.53
N LEU A 184 -2.18 -2.53 -12.58
CA LEU A 184 -1.16 -2.19 -13.57
C LEU A 184 0.27 -2.14 -13.01
N THR A 185 0.42 -1.98 -11.70
CA THR A 185 1.71 -1.77 -11.04
C THR A 185 2.20 -3.02 -10.33
N ASP A 186 3.47 -3.05 -9.96
CA ASP A 186 4.00 -4.16 -9.13
C ASP A 186 3.53 -3.99 -7.67
N HIS A 187 3.64 -2.76 -7.16
CA HIS A 187 3.30 -2.41 -5.80
C HIS A 187 2.77 -0.99 -5.69
N ILE A 188 1.90 -0.76 -4.70
CA ILE A 188 1.44 0.56 -4.30
C ILE A 188 1.93 0.81 -2.87
N VAL A 189 2.59 1.94 -2.64
CA VAL A 189 3.00 2.38 -1.31
C VAL A 189 1.99 3.43 -0.82
N LEU A 190 1.39 3.18 0.34
CA LEU A 190 0.32 4.00 0.93
C LEU A 190 0.66 4.60 2.29
N LEU A 191 1.73 4.11 2.93
CA LEU A 191 2.18 4.61 4.22
C LEU A 191 2.99 5.88 4.02
N GLU A 192 2.58 6.96 4.68
CA GLU A 192 3.22 8.26 4.53
C GLU A 192 4.72 8.22 4.82
N GLY A 193 5.13 7.59 5.93
CA GLY A 193 6.54 7.46 6.28
C GLY A 193 7.36 6.70 5.22
N GLU A 194 6.78 5.71 4.57
CA GLU A 194 7.42 4.95 3.49
C GLU A 194 7.49 5.73 2.17
N VAL A 195 6.47 6.55 1.87
CA VAL A 195 6.47 7.46 0.73
C VAL A 195 7.55 8.53 0.93
N VAL A 196 7.56 9.17 2.11
CA VAL A 196 8.53 10.21 2.48
C VAL A 196 9.95 9.66 2.44
N TYR A 197 10.20 8.48 3.02
CA TYR A 197 11.51 7.84 2.98
C TYR A 197 12.03 7.66 1.53
N ARG A 198 11.17 7.19 0.62
CA ARG A 198 11.52 7.04 -0.80
C ARG A 198 11.71 8.39 -1.50
N MET A 199 10.97 9.42 -1.11
CA MET A 199 11.18 10.77 -1.63
C MET A 199 12.51 11.37 -1.16
N GLU A 200 12.92 11.11 0.08
CA GLU A 200 14.16 11.64 0.66
C GLU A 200 15.41 10.91 0.16
N HIS A 201 15.31 9.62 -0.17
CA HIS A 201 16.46 8.79 -0.56
C HIS A 201 16.46 8.39 -2.05
N GLY A 202 15.34 8.61 -2.75
CA GLY A 202 15.22 8.37 -4.18
C GLY A 202 15.81 9.48 -5.03
N GLU A 203 16.30 9.12 -6.22
CA GLU A 203 16.67 10.08 -7.24
C GLU A 203 15.39 10.64 -7.89
N VAL A 204 15.21 11.96 -7.85
CA VAL A 204 14.14 12.62 -8.59
C VAL A 204 14.48 12.60 -10.08
N VAL A 205 13.70 11.87 -10.87
CA VAL A 205 13.87 11.80 -12.33
C VAL A 205 13.08 12.91 -13.01
N LEU A 206 11.86 13.16 -12.54
CA LEU A 206 11.02 14.25 -13.01
C LEU A 206 10.20 14.81 -11.85
N ALA A 207 10.34 16.12 -11.62
CA ALA A 207 9.55 16.86 -10.64
C ALA A 207 8.36 17.49 -11.33
N ASP A 208 7.19 17.36 -10.70
CA ASP A 208 5.89 17.88 -11.12
C ASP A 208 5.43 17.38 -12.50
N HIS A 209 4.12 17.26 -12.70
CA HIS A 209 3.54 16.85 -13.99
C HIS A 209 4.14 15.56 -14.59
N ALA A 210 4.57 14.64 -13.73
CA ALA A 210 5.23 13.42 -14.16
C ALA A 210 4.27 12.49 -14.93
N ILE A 211 2.98 12.49 -14.60
CA ILE A 211 1.98 11.64 -15.26
C ILE A 211 1.80 12.10 -16.70
N SER A 212 1.56 13.38 -16.93
CA SER A 212 1.34 13.91 -18.28
C SER A 212 2.58 13.81 -19.16
N ALA A 213 3.78 13.96 -18.58
CA ALA A 213 5.04 13.76 -19.29
C ALA A 213 5.25 12.30 -19.69
N LEU A 214 5.03 11.35 -18.77
CA LEU A 214 5.17 9.92 -19.05
C LEU A 214 4.10 9.42 -20.02
N ALA A 215 2.90 10.00 -20.00
CA ALA A 215 1.81 9.60 -20.88
C ALA A 215 2.08 9.88 -22.37
N GLN A 216 3.05 10.75 -22.68
CA GLN A 216 3.42 11.13 -24.05
C GLN A 216 4.48 10.23 -24.69
N LEU A 217 5.20 9.47 -23.87
CA LEU A 217 6.12 8.41 -24.30
C LEU A 217 5.29 7.21 -24.74
#